data_AF-A0A095B5P5-F1
#
_entry.id   AF-A0A095B5P5-F1
#
_cell.length_a   1.000
_cell.length_b   1.000
_cell.length_c   1.000
_cell.angle_alpha   90.00
_cell.angle_beta   90.00
_cell.angle_gamma   90.00
#
_symmetry.space_group_name_H-M   'P 1'
#
loop_
_entity.id
_entity.type
_entity.pdbx_description
1 polymer ?
#
loop_
_entity_poly.entity_id
_entity_poly.type
_entity_poly.pdbx_seq_one_letter_code
_entity_poly.pdbx_strand_id
1 'polypeptide(L)'
;MIPAHPDINPSYEVLGDRLARLRRSRGLSKTDLADRLGVTVTSICYWEQGRSRPRLARLQALADLLGTSPAELLSRDSAPGGDHLADLVGRMRAEIAHAAGTTPSKVRITIEM
;
A
#
# COMPACT_ATOMS: atom_id res chain seq x y z
N MET A 1 -29.58 -22.03 7.54
CA MET A 1 -29.87 -20.62 7.22
C MET A 1 -28.87 -19.77 8.00
N ILE A 2 -27.80 -19.32 7.35
CA ILE A 2 -26.75 -18.51 7.99
C ILE A 2 -27.05 -17.05 7.62
N PRO A 3 -27.11 -16.10 8.58
CA PRO A 3 -27.42 -14.71 8.28
C PRO A 3 -26.22 -14.02 7.60
N ALA A 4 -26.55 -13.12 6.67
CA ALA A 4 -25.61 -12.21 6.06
C ALA A 4 -25.01 -11.27 7.12
N HIS A 5 -23.74 -11.49 7.48
CA HIS A 5 -22.97 -10.47 8.17
C HIS A 5 -22.40 -9.51 7.11
N PRO A 6 -22.70 -8.20 7.18
CA PRO A 6 -22.06 -7.22 6.31
C PRO A 6 -20.58 -7.18 6.69
N ASP A 7 -19.71 -7.40 5.70
CA ASP A 7 -18.26 -7.40 5.85
C ASP A 7 -17.78 -6.07 6.45
N ILE A 8 -17.59 -6.06 7.77
CA ILE A 8 -16.65 -5.17 8.42
C ILE A 8 -15.27 -5.67 8.00
N ASN A 9 -14.60 -4.98 7.09
CA ASN A 9 -13.16 -5.15 6.95
C ASN A 9 -12.47 -3.79 7.06
N PRO A 10 -11.91 -3.45 8.24
CA PRO A 10 -11.11 -2.26 8.37
C PRO A 10 -9.78 -2.48 7.65
N SER A 11 -9.46 -1.61 6.69
CA SER A 11 -8.10 -1.31 6.24
C SER A 11 -7.21 -2.48 5.78
N TYR A 12 -7.59 -3.17 4.70
CA TYR A 12 -6.64 -3.95 3.89
C TYR A 12 -6.68 -3.44 2.45
N GLU A 13 -5.66 -2.68 2.04
CA GLU A 13 -5.53 -2.21 0.65
C GLU A 13 -5.08 -3.39 -0.22
N VAL A 14 -5.89 -3.79 -1.21
CA VAL A 14 -5.50 -4.84 -2.17
C VAL A 14 -4.61 -4.20 -3.25
N LEU A 15 -3.75 -5.00 -3.91
CA LEU A 15 -2.91 -4.56 -5.05
C LEU A 15 -3.64 -3.60 -6.01
N GLY A 16 -4.90 -3.87 -6.32
CA GLY A 16 -5.70 -3.07 -7.23
C GLY A 16 -5.97 -1.65 -6.73
N ASP A 17 -6.33 -1.51 -5.45
CA ASP A 17 -6.56 -0.22 -4.80
C ASP A 17 -5.26 0.58 -4.73
N ARG A 18 -4.15 -0.09 -4.37
CA ARG A 18 -2.81 0.50 -4.33
C ARG A 18 -2.36 1.00 -5.69
N LEU A 19 -2.53 0.18 -6.72
CA LEU A 19 -2.23 0.54 -8.10
C LEU A 19 -3.03 1.77 -8.53
N ALA A 20 -4.34 1.79 -8.24
CA ALA A 20 -5.20 2.92 -8.57
C ALA A 20 -4.79 4.19 -7.82
N ARG A 21 -4.41 4.08 -6.54
CA ARG A 21 -3.95 5.21 -5.73
C ARG A 21 -2.63 5.77 -6.25
N LEU A 22 -1.63 4.92 -6.50
CA LEU A 22 -0.33 5.35 -7.05
C LEU A 22 -0.47 5.96 -8.44
N ARG A 23 -1.32 5.39 -9.29
CA ARG A 23 -1.61 5.98 -10.60
C ARG A 23 -2.19 7.39 -10.47
N ARG A 24 -3.18 7.58 -9.58
CA ARG A 24 -3.79 8.90 -9.33
C ARG A 24 -2.83 9.90 -8.70
N SER A 25 -1.98 9.48 -7.75
CA SER A 25 -1.00 10.38 -7.13
C SER A 25 0.06 10.89 -8.11
N ARG A 26 0.24 10.19 -9.24
CA ARG A 26 1.11 10.60 -10.35
C ARG A 26 0.37 11.28 -11.49
N GLY A 27 -0.92 11.57 -11.33
CA GLY A 27 -1.73 12.26 -12.35
C GLY A 27 -1.95 11.45 -13.63
N LEU A 28 -1.74 10.13 -13.60
CA LEU A 28 -1.88 9.27 -14.77
C LEU A 28 -3.34 8.82 -14.93
N SER A 29 -3.87 8.86 -16.15
CA SER A 29 -5.12 8.17 -16.48
C SER A 29 -4.86 6.66 -16.68
N LYS A 30 -5.92 5.85 -16.69
CA LYS A 30 -5.78 4.41 -17.01
C LYS A 30 -5.23 4.20 -18.42
N THR A 31 -5.57 5.10 -19.34
CA THR A 31 -5.07 5.10 -20.72
C THR A 31 -3.59 5.43 -20.75
N ASP A 32 -3.15 6.49 -20.06
CA ASP A 32 -1.72 6.85 -20.02
C ASP A 32 -0.86 5.73 -19.43
N LEU A 33 -1.37 5.06 -18.39
CA LEU A 33 -0.68 3.93 -17.79
C LEU A 33 -0.62 2.73 -18.76
N ALA A 34 -1.71 2.47 -19.47
CA ALA A 34 -1.79 1.39 -20.44
C ALA A 34 -0.82 1.62 -21.62
N ASP A 35 -0.79 2.83 -22.16
CA ASP A 35 0.06 3.23 -23.28
C ASP A 35 1.53 3.13 -22.91
N ARG A 36 1.92 3.66 -21.74
CA ARG A 36 3.30 3.59 -21.26
C ARG A 36 3.75 2.16 -20.95
N LEU A 37 2.84 1.28 -20.52
CA LEU A 37 3.16 -0.13 -20.32
C LEU A 37 3.08 -0.94 -21.62
N GLY A 38 2.44 -0.47 -22.69
CA GLY A 38 2.13 -1.31 -23.85
C GLY A 38 1.19 -2.47 -23.48
N VAL A 39 0.11 -2.16 -22.76
CA VAL A 39 -1.00 -3.08 -22.45
C VAL A 39 -2.34 -2.43 -22.80
N THR A 40 -3.42 -3.19 -22.74
CA THR A 40 -4.75 -2.62 -22.95
C THR A 40 -5.25 -1.92 -21.69
N VAL A 41 -6.07 -0.87 -21.86
CA VAL A 41 -6.76 -0.19 -20.75
C VAL A 41 -7.60 -1.17 -19.93
N THR A 42 -8.18 -2.18 -20.59
CA THR A 42 -8.91 -3.28 -19.94
C THR A 42 -8.03 -4.06 -18.97
N SER A 43 -6.76 -4.34 -19.32
CA SER A 43 -5.82 -5.00 -18.39
C SER A 43 -5.60 -4.16 -17.13
N ILE A 44 -5.38 -2.85 -17.28
CA ILE A 44 -5.25 -1.94 -16.13
C ILE A 44 -6.51 -1.96 -15.26
N CYS A 45 -7.70 -1.90 -15.89
CA CYS A 45 -8.97 -1.93 -15.18
C CYS A 45 -9.15 -3.24 -14.39
N TYR A 46 -8.81 -4.39 -14.99
CA TYR A 46 -8.89 -5.68 -14.32
C TYR A 46 -7.88 -5.84 -13.18
N TRP A 47 -6.70 -5.23 -13.29
CA TRP A 47 -5.72 -5.23 -12.20
C TRP A 47 -6.20 -4.35 -11.04
N GLU A 48 -6.70 -3.14 -11.33
CA GLU A 48 -7.24 -2.23 -10.33
C GLU A 48 -8.47 -2.80 -9.61
N GLN A 49 -9.31 -3.56 -10.32
CA GLN A 49 -10.48 -4.22 -9.75
C GLN A 49 -10.17 -5.57 -9.08
N GLY A 50 -8.91 -6.02 -9.11
CA GLY A 50 -8.53 -7.33 -8.59
C GLY A 50 -9.07 -8.54 -9.37
N ARG A 51 -9.66 -8.32 -10.56
CA ARG A 51 -10.17 -9.40 -11.43
C ARG A 51 -9.07 -10.24 -12.06
N SER A 52 -7.88 -9.68 -12.21
CA SER A 52 -6.70 -10.41 -12.66
C SER A 52 -5.43 -9.84 -12.03
N ARG A 53 -4.32 -10.59 -12.08
CA ARG A 53 -3.03 -10.14 -11.58
C ARG A 53 -2.03 -9.90 -12.71
N PRO A 54 -1.24 -8.82 -12.66
CA PRO A 54 -0.14 -8.63 -13.60
C PRO A 54 0.91 -9.73 -13.43
N ARG A 55 1.50 -10.19 -14.53
CA ARG A 55 2.67 -11.09 -14.49
C ARG A 55 3.87 -10.35 -13.90
N LEU A 56 4.86 -11.10 -13.39
CA LEU A 56 6.05 -10.52 -12.76
C LEU A 56 6.75 -9.44 -13.61
N ALA A 57 6.93 -9.69 -14.92
CA ALA A 57 7.51 -8.70 -15.82
C ALA A 57 6.70 -7.39 -15.91
N ARG A 58 5.37 -7.47 -15.86
CA ARG A 58 4.47 -6.30 -15.86
C ARG A 58 4.44 -5.61 -14.52
N LEU A 59 4.53 -6.38 -13.43
CA LEU A 59 4.64 -5.84 -12.08
C LEU A 59 5.93 -5.04 -11.90
N GLN A 60 7.05 -5.52 -12.46
CA GLN A 60 8.31 -4.77 -12.48
C GLN A 60 8.15 -3.46 -13.26
N ALA A 61 7.60 -3.51 -14.47
CA ALA A 61 7.36 -2.30 -15.26
C ALA A 61 6.40 -1.31 -14.57
N LEU A 62 5.38 -1.80 -13.86
CA LEU A 62 4.51 -0.97 -13.02
C LEU A 62 5.31 -0.30 -11.90
N ALA A 63 6.17 -1.05 -11.22
CA ALA A 63 6.99 -0.55 -10.13
C ALA A 63 7.94 0.55 -10.61
N ASP A 64 8.63 0.32 -11.72
CA ASP A 64 9.56 1.28 -12.32
C ASP A 64 8.84 2.57 -12.73
N LEU A 65 7.69 2.45 -13.39
CA LEU A 65 6.90 3.60 -13.86
C LEU A 65 6.24 4.37 -12.72
N LEU A 66 5.80 3.68 -11.67
CA LEU A 66 5.21 4.26 -10.48
C LEU A 66 6.26 4.61 -9.42
N GLY A 67 7.56 4.48 -9.72
CA GLY A 67 8.67 4.84 -8.81
C GLY A 67 8.52 4.18 -7.43
N THR A 68 8.19 2.90 -7.41
CA THR A 68 7.94 2.07 -6.22
C THR A 68 8.64 0.72 -6.43
N SER A 69 8.57 -0.20 -5.46
CA SER A 69 9.06 -1.57 -5.65
C SER A 69 7.92 -2.57 -5.95
N PRO A 70 8.20 -3.69 -6.64
CA PRO A 70 7.22 -4.76 -6.80
C PRO A 70 6.71 -5.31 -5.46
N ALA A 71 7.58 -5.32 -4.45
CA ALA A 71 7.24 -5.72 -3.08
C ALA A 71 6.25 -4.73 -2.45
N GLU A 72 6.44 -3.42 -2.63
CA GLU A 72 5.50 -2.40 -2.18
C GLU A 72 4.16 -2.51 -2.89
N LEU A 73 4.13 -2.82 -4.19
CA LEU A 73 2.88 -3.04 -4.92
C LEU A 73 2.11 -4.26 -4.39
N LEU A 74 2.81 -5.33 -4.02
CA LEU A 74 2.23 -6.56 -3.50
C LEU A 74 2.00 -6.56 -1.99
N SER A 75 2.54 -5.57 -1.28
CA SER A 75 2.43 -5.50 0.17
C SER A 75 0.96 -5.41 0.57
N ARG A 76 0.58 -6.28 1.51
CA ARG A 76 -0.72 -6.21 2.19
C ARG A 76 -0.76 -5.12 3.25
N ASP A 77 0.40 -4.60 3.61
CA ASP A 77 0.54 -3.56 4.62
C ASP A 77 0.43 -2.20 3.95
N SER A 78 -0.52 -1.42 4.48
CA SER A 78 -0.98 -0.05 4.24
C SER A 78 -0.11 0.92 3.41
N ALA A 79 -0.77 1.97 2.92
CA ALA A 79 -0.25 2.94 1.96
C ALA A 79 1.06 3.65 2.40
N PRO A 80 2.01 3.96 1.48
CA PRO A 80 3.05 4.95 1.75
C PRO A 80 2.37 6.31 1.90
N GLY A 81 2.28 6.75 3.15
CA GLY A 81 1.59 7.96 3.59
C GLY A 81 1.02 7.86 5.01
N GLY A 82 0.68 6.65 5.47
CA GLY A 82 0.25 6.39 6.86
C GLY A 82 1.33 5.75 7.74
N ASP A 83 2.25 5.01 7.12
CA ASP A 83 3.19 4.18 7.87
C ASP A 83 4.44 4.92 8.32
N HIS A 84 4.80 6.07 7.72
CA HIS A 84 6.07 6.71 8.09
C HIS A 84 6.10 7.19 9.55
N LEU A 85 5.00 7.76 10.05
CA LEU A 85 4.92 8.18 11.45
C LEU A 85 4.75 6.98 12.38
N ALA A 86 3.91 6.01 12.03
CA ALA A 86 3.70 4.82 12.85
C ALA A 86 4.98 3.99 12.99
N ASP A 87 5.73 3.81 11.89
CA ASP A 87 7.02 3.11 11.85
C ASP A 87 8.12 3.91 12.55
N LEU A 88 8.14 5.24 12.40
CA LEU A 88 9.08 6.10 13.12
C LEU A 88 8.81 6.05 14.63
N VAL A 89 7.54 6.16 15.02
CA VAL A 89 7.09 6.06 16.42
C VAL A 89 7.38 4.66 16.97
N GLY A 90 7.17 3.60 16.17
CA GLY A 90 7.50 2.22 16.55
C GLY A 90 8.99 2.03 16.80
N ARG A 91 9.84 2.47 15.87
CA ARG A 91 11.30 2.43 16.01
C ARG A 91 11.77 3.23 17.22
N MET A 92 11.29 4.46 17.37
CA MET A 92 11.66 5.35 18.47
C MET A 92 11.22 4.79 19.83
N ARG A 93 10.01 4.21 19.92
CA ARG A 93 9.55 3.53 21.14
C ARG A 93 10.43 2.36 21.53
N ALA A 94 10.89 1.57 20.56
CA ALA A 94 11.77 0.43 20.82
C ALA A 94 13.14 0.87 21.35
N GLU A 95 13.69 1.93 20.76
CA GLU A 95 14.98 2.49 21.15
C GLU A 95 14.94 3.14 22.55
N ILE A 96 13.90 3.94 22.82
CA ILE A 96 13.65 4.51 24.15
C ILE A 96 13.43 3.41 25.18
N ALA A 97 12.67 2.37 24.82
CA ALA A 97 12.41 1.24 25.72
C ALA A 97 13.70 0.51 26.08
N HIS A 98 14.56 0.26 25.10
CA HIS A 98 15.86 -0.37 25.33
C HIS A 98 16.76 0.47 26.25
N ALA A 99 16.88 1.77 25.97
CA ALA A 99 17.68 2.68 26.80
C ALA A 99 17.12 2.85 28.23
N ALA A 100 15.80 2.83 28.38
CA ALA A 100 15.12 2.95 29.67
C ALA A 100 14.94 1.60 30.41
N GLY A 101 15.41 0.48 29.84
CA GLY A 101 15.26 -0.86 30.45
C GLY A 101 13.81 -1.33 30.56
N THR A 102 12.94 -0.90 29.64
CA THR A 102 11.50 -1.20 29.65
C THR A 102 11.06 -1.83 28.33
N THR A 103 9.76 -2.06 28.17
CA THR A 103 9.17 -2.59 26.93
C THR A 103 8.58 -1.46 26.08
N PRO A 104 8.57 -1.59 24.75
CA PRO A 104 8.02 -0.56 23.85
C PRO A 104 6.55 -0.19 24.17
N SER A 105 5.80 -1.15 24.70
CA SER A 105 4.41 -1.00 25.15
C SER A 105 4.24 -0.08 26.37
N LYS A 106 5.29 0.12 27.17
CA LYS A 106 5.30 1.04 28.32
C LYS A 106 5.76 2.46 27.97
N VAL A 107 6.21 2.69 26.74
CA VAL A 107 6.65 4.01 26.26
C VAL A 107 5.47 4.73 25.61
N ARG A 108 5.12 5.91 26.11
CA ARG A 108 4.11 6.80 25.51
C ARG A 108 4.82 8.00 24.87
N ILE A 109 4.52 8.28 23.60
CA ILE A 109 5.03 9.45 22.88
C ILE A 109 3.83 10.34 22.55
N THR A 110 3.90 11.61 22.93
CA THR A 110 2.87 12.63 22.68
C THR A 110 3.52 13.81 21.94
N ILE A 111 2.84 14.35 20.92
CA ILE A 111 3.28 15.53 20.17
C ILE A 111 2.21 16.60 20.39
N GLU A 112 2.57 17.66 21.10
CA GLU A 112 1.75 18.85 21.25
C GLU A 112 2.13 19.83 20.13
N MET A 113 1.14 20.47 19.49
CA MET A 113 1.33 21.48 18.43
C MET A 113 1.07 22.87 18.97
#